data_AF-A0AA38GD12-F1
#
_entry.id   AF-A0AA38GD12-F1
#
_cell.length_a   1.000
_cell.length_b   1.000
_cell.length_c   1.000
_cell.angle_alpha   90.00
_cell.angle_beta   90.00
_cell.angle_gamma   90.00
#
_symmetry.space_group_name_H-M   'P 1'
#
loop_
_entity.id
_entity.type
_entity.pdbx_description
1 polymer ?
#
loop_
_entity_poly.entity_id
_entity_poly.type
_entity_poly.pdbx_seq_one_letter_code
_entity_poly.pdbx_strand_id
1 'polypeptide(L)' 'FENTNNTAEYEALILGLQVAKEQDVKNLLARGDAELIVKQVKSLFQVKNGRLKHYRNQ' A
#
# COMPACT_ATOMS: atom_id res chain seq x y z
N PHE A 1 -15.51 1.96 -14.00
CA PHE A 1 -15.43 2.12 -12.53
C PHE A 1 -13.99 2.43 -12.18
N GLU A 2 -13.69 3.66 -11.74
CA GLU A 2 -12.42 3.93 -11.08
C GLU A 2 -12.33 3.02 -9.85
N ASN A 3 -11.27 2.21 -9.73
CA ASN A 3 -11.06 1.38 -8.54
C ASN A 3 -10.67 2.28 -7.35
N THR A 4 -11.68 2.90 -6.72
CA THR A 4 -11.57 3.62 -5.46
C THR A 4 -11.06 2.72 -4.35
N ASN A 5 -11.45 1.43 -4.36
CA ASN A 5 -11.01 0.46 -3.37
C ASN A 5 -9.47 0.32 -3.31
N ASN A 6 -8.81 0.16 -4.47
CA ASN A 6 -7.34 0.07 -4.52
C ASN A 6 -6.63 1.34 -4.03
N THR A 7 -7.29 2.49 -4.12
CA THR A 7 -6.76 3.77 -3.65
C THR A 7 -6.88 3.85 -2.12
N ALA A 8 -8.07 3.53 -1.59
CA ALA A 8 -8.32 3.46 -0.14
C ALA A 8 -7.40 2.44 0.56
N GLU A 9 -7.16 1.28 -0.04
CA GLU A 9 -6.24 0.26 0.49
C GLU A 9 -4.80 0.75 0.54
N TYR A 10 -4.33 1.47 -0.49
CA TYR A 10 -2.99 2.08 -0.46
C TYR A 10 -2.89 3.17 0.60
N GLU A 11 -3.90 4.02 0.72
CA GLU A 11 -3.94 5.09 1.74
C GLU A 11 -3.94 4.51 3.15
N ALA A 12 -4.75 3.49 3.41
CA ALA A 12 -4.79 2.80 4.70
C ALA A 12 -3.43 2.17 5.04
N LEU A 13 -2.78 1.53 4.06
CA LEU A 13 -1.45 0.95 4.25
C LEU A 13 -0.39 2.02 4.57
N ILE A 14 -0.37 3.14 3.83
CA ILE A 14 0.60 4.23 4.04
C ILE A 14 0.41 4.87 5.41
N LEU A 15 -0.83 5.16 5.79
CA LEU A 15 -1.14 5.73 7.10
C LEU A 15 -0.72 4.79 8.24
N GLY A 16 -1.01 3.49 8.12
CA GLY A 16 -0.57 2.49 9.09
C GLY A 16 0.95 2.42 9.23
N LEU A 17 1.69 2.52 8.11
CA LEU A 17 3.15 2.54 8.11
C LEU A 17 3.73 3.83 8.73
N GLN A 18 3.11 4.98 8.49
CA GLN A 18 3.51 6.26 9.10
C GLN A 18 3.37 6.19 10.62
N VAL A 19 2.23 5.72 11.12
CA VAL A 19 2.00 5.56 12.57
C VAL A 19 3.00 4.56 13.16
N ALA A 20 3.26 3.42 12.51
CA ALA A 20 4.24 2.46 12.99
C ALA A 20 5.66 3.06 13.08
N LYS A 21 6.04 3.89 12.09
CA LYS A 21 7.31 4.62 12.09
C LYS A 21 7.41 5.64 13.22
N GLU A 22 6.34 6.39 13.50
CA GLU A 22 6.27 7.35 14.62
C GLU A 22 6.40 6.66 15.98
N GLN A 23 5.93 5.43 16.10
CA GLN A 23 6.04 4.60 17.30
C GLN A 23 7.36 3.81 17.38
N ASP A 24 8.30 4.07 16.47
CA ASP A 24 9.60 3.39 16.33
C ASP A 24 9.52 1.85 16.22
N VAL A 25 8.42 1.34 15.64
CA VAL A 25 8.21 -0.08 15.40
C VAL A 25 9.24 -0.59 14.38
N LYS A 26 10.06 -1.57 14.79
CA LYS A 26 11.10 -2.15 13.92
C LYS A 26 10.59 -3.29 13.03
N ASN A 27 9.57 -4.01 13.49
CA ASN A 27 9.01 -5.16 12.78
C ASN A 27 7.49 -5.05 12.76
N LEU A 28 6.90 -5.04 11.56
CA LEU A 28 5.47 -4.94 11.35
C LEU A 28 5.00 -6.05 10.40
N LEU A 29 3.88 -6.68 10.72
CA LEU A 29 3.16 -7.56 9.81
C LEU A 29 1.89 -6.86 9.32
N ALA A 30 1.94 -6.30 8.11
CA ALA A 30 0.76 -5.74 7.45
C ALA A 30 -0.06 -6.85 6.76
N ARG A 31 -1.37 -6.87 6.98
CA ARG A 31 -2.31 -7.81 6.35
C ARG A 31 -3.40 -7.01 5.65
N GLY A 32 -3.67 -7.35 4.40
CA GLY A 32 -4.76 -6.78 3.61
C GLY A 32 -5.37 -7.86 2.72
N ASP A 33 -6.64 -7.69 2.39
CA ASP A 33 -7.42 -8.57 1.50
C ASP A 33 -7.18 -8.25 0.01
N ALA A 34 -6.67 -7.06 -0.29
CA ALA A 34 -6.36 -6.61 -1.64
C ALA A 34 -5.10 -7.28 -2.22
N GLU A 35 -5.27 -8.48 -2.79
CA GLU A 35 -4.19 -9.29 -3.37
C GLU A 35 -3.32 -8.50 -4.38
N LEU A 36 -3.93 -7.63 -5.19
CA LEU A 36 -3.21 -6.76 -6.12
C LEU A 36 -2.20 -5.87 -5.40
N ILE A 37 -2.62 -5.20 -4.33
CA ILE A 37 -1.81 -4.26 -3.56
C ILE A 37 -0.70 -5.02 -2.85
N VAL A 38 -1.03 -6.16 -2.23
CA VAL A 38 -0.04 -7.05 -1.60
C VAL A 38 1.04 -7.47 -2.59
N LYS A 39 0.66 -7.89 -3.81
CA LYS A 39 1.61 -8.26 -4.87
C LYS A 39 2.42 -7.07 -5.38
N GLN A 40 1.82 -5.89 -5.47
CA GLN A 40 2.52 -4.67 -5.88
C GLN A 40 3.56 -4.24 -4.83
N VAL A 41 3.20 -4.17 -3.56
CA VAL A 41 4.11 -3.83 -2.44
C VAL A 41 5.26 -4.83 -2.34
N LYS A 42 4.98 -6.13 -2.55
CA LYS A 42 6.01 -7.18 -2.64
C LYS A 42 6.85 -7.14 -3.93
N SER A 43 6.65 -6.15 -4.80
CA SER A 43 7.31 -6.01 -6.11
C SER A 43 7.10 -7.19 -7.07
N LEU A 44 6.10 -8.03 -6.81
CA LEU A 44 5.75 -9.14 -7.69
C LEU A 44 5.02 -8.63 -8.94
N PHE A 45 4.18 -7.61 -8.78
CA PHE A 45 3.38 -7.04 -9.87
C PHE A 45 3.80 -5.59 -10.16
N GLN A 46 3.93 -5.24 -11.44
CA GLN A 46 4.14 -3.86 -11.87
C GLN A 46 2.87 -3.03 -11.64
N VAL A 47 3.06 -1.80 -11.17
CA VAL A 47 1.99 -0.82 -11.05
C VAL A 47 1.87 -0.08 -12.38
N LYS A 48 0.79 -0.29 -13.13
CA LYS A 48 0.55 0.37 -14.43
C LYS A 48 -0.24 1.68 -14.29
N ASN A 49 -1.14 1.75 -13.32
CA ASN A 49 -1.97 2.92 -13.08
C ASN A 49 -1.12 4.07 -12.50
N GLY A 50 -1.17 5.25 -13.12
CA GLY A 50 -0.37 6.41 -12.72
C GLY A 50 -0.62 6.88 -11.28
N ARG A 51 -1.87 6.84 -10.82
CA ARG A 51 -2.24 7.18 -9.42
C ARG A 51 -1.66 6.16 -8.44
N LEU A 52 -1.78 4.86 -8.74
CA LEU A 52 -1.19 3.82 -7.87
C LEU A 52 0.34 3.84 -7.88
N LYS A 53 0.97 4.22 -9.01
CA LYS A 53 2.42 4.43 -9.08
C LYS A 53 2.87 5.52 -8.11
N HIS A 54 2.09 6.58 -7.97
CA HIS A 54 2.39 7.65 -7.02
C HIS A 54 2.45 7.09 -5.60
N TYR A 55 1.42 6.38 -5.12
CA TYR A 55 1.41 5.78 -3.77
C TYR A 55 2.54 4.78 -3.54
N ARG A 56 2.86 3.94 -4.53
CA ARG A 56 3.93 2.94 -4.42
C ARG A 56 5.34 3.57 -4.30
N ASN A 57 5.51 4.78 -4.81
CA ASN A 57 6.81 5.48 -4.85
C ASN A 57 6.97 6.49 -3.70
N GLN A 58 6.00 6.60 -2.79
CA GLN A 58 6.13 7.42 -1.58
C GLN A 58 7.05 6.75 -0.53
#